data_AF-A0A538JXB1-F1
#
_entry.id   AF-A0A538JXB1-F1
#
_cell.length_a   1.000
_cell.length_b   1.000
_cell.length_c   1.000
_cell.angle_alpha   90.00
_cell.angle_beta   90.00
_cell.angle_gamma   90.00
#
_symmetry.space_group_name_H-M   'P 1'
#
loop_
_entity.id
_entity.type
_entity.pdbx_description
1 polymer ?
#
loop_
_entity_poly.entity_id
_entity_poly.type
_entity_poly.pdbx_seq_one_letter_code
_entity_poly.pdbx_strand_id
1 'polypeptide(L)' 'MDTWLAQARDALAAETGVDRAELELSDADADTLLDLARIAAHVGGRRTNAPLLCYLVGRAQGTHTLDELAKAVRSTS' A
#
# COMPACT_ATOMS: atom_id res chain seq x y z
N MET A 1 4.33 -0.46 -13.13
CA MET A 1 3.62 -1.63 -12.56
C MET A 1 3.82 -2.87 -13.44
N ASP A 2 4.03 -4.06 -12.84
CA ASP A 2 4.14 -5.31 -13.60
C ASP A 2 2.78 -5.80 -14.15
N THR A 3 2.83 -6.73 -15.09
CA THR A 3 1.64 -7.25 -15.80
C THR A 3 0.62 -7.89 -14.86
N TRP A 4 1.09 -8.64 -13.86
CA TRP A 4 0.20 -9.32 -12.94
C TRP A 4 -0.54 -8.32 -12.04
N LEU A 5 0.17 -7.32 -11.51
CA LEU A 5 -0.43 -6.30 -10.65
C LEU A 5 -1.40 -5.40 -11.42
N ALA A 6 -1.13 -5.13 -12.70
CA ALA A 6 -2.07 -4.44 -13.59
C ALA A 6 -3.39 -5.22 -13.79
N GLN A 7 -3.30 -6.54 -13.98
CA GLN A 7 -4.49 -7.40 -14.08
C GLN A 7 -5.26 -7.45 -12.76
N ALA A 8 -4.55 -7.53 -11.63
CA ALA A 8 -5.18 -7.50 -10.31
C ALA A 8 -5.91 -6.17 -10.07
N ARG A 9 -5.31 -5.04 -10.42
CA ARG A 9 -5.96 -3.71 -10.36
C ARG A 9 -7.25 -3.68 -11.19
N ASP A 10 -7.19 -4.16 -12.43
CA ASP A 10 -8.36 -4.14 -13.32
C ASP A 10 -9.49 -5.05 -12.79
N ALA A 11 -9.16 -6.20 -12.21
CA ALA A 11 -10.13 -7.08 -11.55
C ALA A 11 -10.76 -6.43 -10.31
N LEU A 12 -9.97 -5.73 -9.48
CA LEU A 12 -10.45 -5.01 -8.31
C LEU A 12 -11.36 -3.83 -8.71
N ALA A 13 -11.00 -3.07 -9.75
CA ALA A 13 -11.83 -2.00 -10.29
C ALA A 13 -13.21 -2.53 -10.72
N ALA A 14 -13.23 -3.67 -11.43
CA ALA A 14 -14.46 -4.30 -11.89
C ALA A 14 -15.37 -4.79 -10.74
N GLU A 15 -14.78 -5.36 -9.69
CA GLU A 15 -15.52 -5.88 -8.53
C GLU A 15 -16.07 -4.77 -7.63
N THR A 16 -15.28 -3.70 -7.42
CA THR A 16 -15.59 -2.66 -6.43
C THR A 16 -16.30 -1.44 -7.02
N GLY A 17 -16.23 -1.26 -8.35
CA GLY A 17 -16.71 -0.06 -9.02
C GLY A 17 -15.82 1.18 -8.82
N VAL A 18 -14.69 1.06 -8.15
CA VAL A 18 -13.67 2.13 -8.05
C VAL A 18 -13.02 2.35 -9.41
N ASP A 19 -12.81 3.61 -9.80
CA ASP A 19 -12.13 3.91 -11.05
C ASP A 19 -10.71 3.31 -11.05
N ARG A 20 -10.34 2.66 -12.15
CA ARG A 20 -8.99 2.15 -12.38
C ARG A 20 -7.93 3.24 -12.14
N ALA A 21 -8.20 4.49 -12.53
CA ALA A 21 -7.28 5.60 -12.35
C ALA A 21 -7.01 5.90 -10.86
N GLU A 22 -7.99 5.67 -9.98
CA GLU A 22 -7.82 5.81 -8.53
C GLU A 22 -7.00 4.67 -7.92
N LEU A 23 -6.97 3.51 -8.58
CA LEU A 23 -6.18 2.35 -8.17
C LEU A 23 -4.79 2.30 -8.83
N GLU A 24 -4.44 3.29 -9.67
CA GLU A 24 -3.13 3.39 -10.30
C GLU A 24 -2.09 3.83 -9.26
N LEU A 25 -0.98 3.09 -9.17
CA LEU A 25 0.14 3.44 -8.30
C LEU A 25 1.22 4.15 -9.11
N SER A 26 1.62 5.35 -8.66
CA SER A 26 2.85 5.96 -9.16
C SER A 26 4.07 5.15 -8.70
N ASP A 27 5.20 5.30 -9.39
CA ASP A 27 6.44 4.64 -8.98
C ASP A 27 6.86 5.07 -7.55
N ALA A 28 6.62 6.34 -7.19
CA ALA A 28 6.90 6.87 -5.86
C ALA A 28 5.99 6.27 -4.76
N ASP A 29 4.70 6.05 -5.08
CA ASP A 29 3.78 5.39 -4.15
C ASP A 29 4.15 3.92 -3.95
N ALA A 30 4.52 3.23 -5.04
CA ALA A 30 4.98 1.85 -5.00
C ALA A 30 6.24 1.71 -4.13
N ASP A 31 7.24 2.56 -4.35
CA ASP A 31 8.47 2.58 -3.55
C ASP A 31 8.18 2.84 -2.06
N THR A 32 7.27 3.77 -1.77
CA THR A 32 6.86 4.07 -0.39
C THR A 32 6.16 2.88 0.27
N LEU A 33 5.21 2.25 -0.41
CA LEU A 33 4.50 1.06 0.11
C LEU A 33 5.45 -0.12 0.35
N LEU A 34 6.42 -0.34 -0.55
CA LEU A 34 7.42 -1.39 -0.41
C LEU A 34 8.39 -1.11 0.75
N ASP A 35 8.78 0.15 0.97
CA ASP A 35 9.57 0.54 2.14
C ASP A 35 8.81 0.30 3.46
N LEU A 36 7.53 0.66 3.52
CA LEU A 36 6.69 0.38 4.69
C LEU A 36 6.55 -1.12 4.95
N ALA A 37 6.30 -1.92 3.91
CA ALA A 37 6.25 -3.37 4.00
C ALA A 37 7.58 -3.94 4.55
N ARG A 38 8.72 -3.44 4.05
CA ARG A 38 10.05 -3.80 4.54
C ARG A 38 10.21 -3.46 6.02
N ILE A 39 9.85 -2.25 6.45
CA ILE A 39 9.91 -1.84 7.86
C ILE A 39 9.09 -2.81 8.73
N ALA A 40 7.84 -3.06 8.37
CA ALA A 40 6.97 -3.95 9.15
C ALA A 40 7.49 -5.39 9.24
N ALA A 41 8.05 -5.92 8.15
CA ALA A 41 8.61 -7.27 8.12
C ALA A 41 9.86 -7.43 9.00
N HIS A 42 10.69 -6.40 9.10
CA HIS A 42 11.98 -6.46 9.80
C HIS A 42 11.88 -5.97 11.25
N VAL A 43 11.27 -4.80 11.47
CA VAL A 43 11.16 -4.16 12.79
C VAL A 43 10.08 -4.84 13.64
N GLY A 44 8.95 -5.22 13.03
CA GLY A 44 7.83 -5.86 13.73
C GLY A 44 8.05 -7.34 14.11
N GLY A 45 9.22 -7.90 13.82
CA GLY A 45 9.61 -9.26 14.22
C GLY A 45 8.89 -10.41 13.50
N ARG A 46 7.96 -10.11 12.57
CA ARG A 46 7.26 -11.12 11.75
C ARG A 46 7.01 -10.61 10.34
N ARG A 47 7.40 -11.42 9.34
CA ARG A 47 7.14 -11.15 7.91
C ARG A 47 5.66 -10.94 7.59
N THR A 48 4.76 -11.56 8.35
CA THR A 48 3.29 -11.40 8.21
C THR A 48 2.82 -9.97 8.46
N ASN A 49 3.60 -9.13 9.14
CA ASN A 49 3.20 -7.76 9.42
C ASN A 49 3.21 -6.88 8.17
N ALA A 50 4.01 -7.21 7.14
CA ALA A 50 4.06 -6.45 5.90
C ALA A 50 2.69 -6.35 5.19
N PRO A 51 2.02 -7.46 4.81
CA PRO A 51 0.71 -7.38 4.17
C PRO A 51 -0.36 -6.79 5.09
N LEU A 52 -0.29 -7.03 6.40
CA LEU A 52 -1.23 -6.45 7.36
C LEU A 52 -1.08 -4.93 7.46
N LEU A 53 0.16 -4.42 7.46
CA LEU A 53 0.40 -2.99 7.42
C LEU A 53 -0.10 -2.37 6.13
N CYS A 54 0.21 -2.96 4.96
CA CYS A 54 -0.28 -2.45 3.67
C CYS A 54 -1.81 -2.37 3.64
N TYR A 55 -2.51 -3.36 4.22
CA TYR A 55 -3.97 -3.32 4.36
C TYR A 55 -4.45 -2.17 5.25
N LEU A 56 -3.78 -1.89 6.37
CA LEU A 56 -4.10 -0.76 7.26
C LEU A 56 -3.85 0.59 6.57
N VAL A 57 -2.74 0.71 5.82
CA VAL A 57 -2.44 1.90 5.01
C VAL A 57 -3.55 2.14 3.98
N GLY A 58 -3.94 1.10 3.22
CA GLY A 58 -5.04 1.20 2.25
C GLY A 58 -6.37 1.64 2.87
N ARG A 59 -6.69 1.17 4.08
CA ARG A 59 -7.88 1.62 4.83
C ARG A 59 -7.83 3.08 5.25
N ALA A 60 -6.64 3.61 5.54
CA ALA A 60 -6.47 4.97 6.05
C ALA A 60 -6.28 6.02 4.93
N GLN A 61 -5.87 5.60 3.73
CA GLN A 61 -5.59 6.49 2.60
C GLN A 61 -6.84 7.23 2.09
N GLY A 62 -8.05 6.74 2.41
CA GLY A 62 -9.30 7.46 2.11
C GLY A 62 -9.46 8.81 2.82
N THR A 63 -8.71 9.09 3.89
CA THR A 63 -8.74 10.38 4.59
C THR A 63 -7.38 11.05 4.74
N HIS A 64 -6.31 10.38 4.33
CA HIS A 64 -4.92 10.82 4.52
C HIS A 64 -4.08 10.52 3.29
N THR A 65 -3.07 11.34 3.06
CA THR A 65 -2.09 11.08 2.01
C THR A 65 -1.16 9.93 2.38
N LEU A 66 -0.61 9.23 1.39
CA LEU A 66 0.35 8.15 1.63
C LEU A 66 1.59 8.65 2.40
N ASP A 67 2.03 9.88 2.16
CA ASP A 67 3.15 10.51 2.87
C ASP A 67 2.88 10.70 4.37
N GLU A 68 1.68 11.17 4.73
CA GLU A 68 1.27 11.31 6.13
C GLU A 68 1.26 9.96 6.84
N LEU A 69 0.72 8.93 6.18
CA LEU A 69 0.66 7.57 6.70
C LEU A 69 2.07 6.95 6.83
N ALA A 70 2.93 7.16 5.84
CA ALA A 70 4.30 6.68 5.86
C ALA A 70 5.09 7.33 7.00
N LYS A 71 4.91 8.64 7.21
CA LYS A 71 5.51 9.37 8.34
C LYS A 71 5.04 8.81 9.69
N ALA A 72 3.74 8.53 9.83
CA ALA A 72 3.18 7.97 11.05
C ALA A 72 3.80 6.60 11.36
N VAL A 73 3.85 5.68 10.40
CA VAL A 73 4.47 4.36 10.57
C VAL A 73 5.95 4.47 10.94
N ARG A 74 6.72 5.29 10.21
CA ARG A 74 8.16 5.45 10.46
C ARG A 74 8.47 5.98 11.85
N SER A 75 7.56 6.74 12.48
CA SER A 75 7.72 7.22 13.85
C SER A 75 7.56 6.14 14.94
N THR A 76 7.07 4.94 14.56
CA THR A 76 6.89 3.80 15.48
C THR A 76 8.05 2.80 15.46
N SER A 77 9.04 3.02 14.58
CA SER A 77 10.18 2.13 14.33
C SER A 77 11.45 2.63 15.00
#